data_AF-A0A529QP93-F1
#
_entry.id   AF-A0A529QP93-F1
#
_cell.length_a   1.000
_cell.length_b   1.000
_cell.length_c   1.000
_cell.angle_alpha   90.00
_cell.angle_beta   90.00
_cell.angle_gamma   90.00
#
_symmetry.space_group_name_H-M   'P 1'
#
loop_
_entity.id
_entity.type
_entity.pdbx_description
1 polymer ?
#
loop_
_entity_poly.entity_id
_entity_poly.type
_entity_poly.pdbx_seq_one_letter_code
_entity_poly.pdbx_strand_id
1 'polypeptide(L)' 'MQVPKLVIFDCDGILVDTENLANRRLAEWLSAAGFATNFEYCRKHFSGRSMVSV' A
#
# COMPACT_ATOMS: atom_id res chain seq x y z
N MET A 1 -28.72 -13.63 -12.73
CA MET A 1 -27.26 -13.87 -12.60
C MET A 1 -27.05 -14.92 -11.53
N GLN A 2 -26.12 -15.86 -11.73
CA GLN A 2 -25.83 -16.91 -10.74
C GLN A 2 -24.70 -16.43 -9.82
N VAL A 3 -24.83 -16.70 -8.51
CA VAL A 3 -23.88 -16.24 -7.48
C VAL A 3 -22.68 -17.18 -7.42
N PRO A 4 -21.44 -16.68 -7.26
CA PRO A 4 -20.26 -17.53 -7.12
C PRO A 4 -20.34 -18.44 -5.88
N LYS A 5 -19.84 -19.67 -6.01
CA LYS A 5 -19.79 -20.66 -4.90
C LYS A 5 -18.67 -20.41 -3.89
N LEU A 6 -17.67 -19.60 -4.25
CA LEU A 6 -16.50 -19.25 -3.44
C LEU A 6 -15.99 -17.87 -3.84
N VAL A 7 -15.53 -17.10 -2.85
CA VAL A 7 -14.79 -15.85 -3.04
C VAL A 7 -13.55 -15.92 -2.16
N ILE A 8 -12.38 -15.61 -2.75
CA ILE A 8 -11.11 -15.51 -2.04
C ILE A 8 -10.81 -14.02 -1.91
N PHE A 9 -10.55 -13.58 -0.68
CA PHE A 9 -10.17 -12.21 -0.37
C PHE A 9 -8.67 -12.15 -0.10
N ASP A 10 -8.04 -11.11 -0.60
CA ASP A 10 -6.73 -10.71 -0.13
C ASP A 10 -6.83 -10.16 1.30
N CYS A 11 -5.72 -10.12 2.03
CA CYS A 11 -5.69 -9.57 3.38
C CYS A 11 -5.49 -8.05 3.34
N ASP A 12 -4.38 -7.59 2.79
CA ASP A 12 -3.96 -6.19 2.85
C ASP A 12 -4.80 -5.32 1.92
N GLY A 13 -5.35 -4.22 2.43
CA GLY A 13 -6.22 -3.31 1.69
C GLY A 13 -7.65 -3.83 1.41
N ILE A 14 -7.92 -5.12 1.69
CA ILE A 14 -9.24 -5.75 1.52
C ILE A 14 -9.86 -6.13 2.86
N LEU A 15 -9.21 -7.01 3.63
CA LEU A 15 -9.68 -7.42 4.95
C LEU A 15 -9.14 -6.51 6.05
N VAL A 16 -7.94 -5.93 5.86
CA VAL A 16 -7.25 -5.08 6.84
C VAL A 16 -6.66 -3.84 6.16
N ASP A 17 -6.82 -2.65 6.76
CA ASP A 17 -6.24 -1.40 6.24
C ASP A 17 -4.76 -1.23 6.63
N THR A 18 -3.90 -2.07 6.05
CA THR A 18 -2.44 -2.07 6.26
C THR A 18 -1.71 -1.20 5.25
N GLU A 19 -2.24 -1.04 4.03
CA GLU A 19 -1.57 -0.28 2.96
C GLU A 19 -1.44 1.21 3.27
N ASN A 20 -2.45 1.80 3.93
CA ASN A 20 -2.40 3.22 4.30
C ASN A 20 -1.28 3.49 5.31
N LEU A 21 -1.14 2.60 6.30
CA LEU A 21 -0.07 2.68 7.29
C LEU A 21 1.31 2.52 6.64
N ALA A 22 1.46 1.50 5.78
CA ALA A 22 2.72 1.25 5.08
C ALA A 22 3.16 2.45 4.23
N ASN A 23 2.25 3.04 3.46
CA ASN A 23 2.56 4.19 2.59
C ASN A 23 2.90 5.46 3.39
N ARG A 24 2.29 5.68 4.56
CA ARG A 24 2.68 6.80 5.45
C ARG A 24 4.10 6.62 5.96
N ARG A 25 4.44 5.42 6.43
CA ARG A 25 5.81 5.11 6.89
C ARG A 25 6.84 5.21 5.79
N LEU A 26 6.51 4.74 4.60
CA LEU A 26 7.37 4.87 3.43
C LEU A 26 7.63 6.34 3.08
N ALA A 27 6.60 7.19 3.11
CA ALA A 27 6.76 8.62 2.85
C ALA A 27 7.66 9.30 3.89
N GLU A 28 7.52 8.95 5.16
CA GLU A 28 8.38 9.42 6.25
C GLU A 28 9.84 8.99 6.04
N TRP A 29 10.09 7.71 5.71
CA TRP A 29 11.43 7.18 5.49
C TRP A 29 12.13 7.78 4.28
N LEU A 30 11.42 7.88 3.15
CA LEU A 30 11.96 8.48 1.94
C LEU A 30 12.28 9.96 2.16
N SER A 31 11.40 10.69 2.84
CA SER A 31 11.63 12.10 3.17
C SER A 31 12.83 12.27 4.11
N ALA A 32 12.97 11.40 5.11
CA ALA A 32 14.13 11.39 6.01
C ALA A 32 15.45 11.04 5.29
N ALA A 33 15.39 10.25 4.22
CA ALA A 33 16.53 9.92 3.37
C ALA A 33 16.86 11.00 2.31
N GLY A 34 16.10 12.11 2.27
CA GLY A 34 16.34 13.24 1.36
C GLY A 34 15.47 13.24 0.10
N PHE A 35 14.59 12.25 -0.08
CA PHE A 35 13.59 12.23 -1.15
C PHE A 35 12.26 12.80 -0.66
N ALA A 36 12.07 14.11 -0.83
CA ALA A 36 10.86 14.80 -0.40
C ALA A 36 9.60 14.21 -1.06
N THR A 37 8.74 13.58 -0.27
CA THR A 37 7.52 12.94 -0.76
C THR A 37 6.41 12.99 0.28
N ASN A 38 5.23 12.47 -0.05
CA ASN A 38 4.09 12.39 0.84
C ASN A 38 3.30 11.10 0.64
N PHE A 39 2.32 10.88 1.52
CA PHE A 39 1.47 9.70 1.49
C PHE A 39 0.78 9.47 0.13
N GLU A 40 0.19 10.50 -0.47
CA GLU A 40 -0.55 10.36 -1.75
C GLU A 40 0.38 9.97 -2.90
N TYR A 41 1.60 10.53 -2.91
CA TYR A 41 2.63 10.13 -3.86
C TYR A 41 3.01 8.66 -3.68
N CYS A 42 3.33 8.23 -2.45
CA CYS A 42 3.71 6.84 -2.17
C CYS A 42 2.57 5.88 -2.53
N ARG A 43 1.34 6.19 -2.13
CA ARG A 43 0.18 5.36 -2.47
C ARG A 43 -0.02 5.23 -3.98
N LYS A 44 0.16 6.32 -4.73
CA LYS A 44 0.01 6.31 -6.19
C LYS A 44 1.12 5.55 -6.91
N HIS A 45 2.36 5.63 -6.43
CA HIS A 45 3.53 5.15 -7.16
C HIS A 45 4.11 3.83 -6.64
N PHE A 46 3.88 3.49 -5.37
CA PHE A 46 4.55 2.40 -4.66
C PHE A 46 3.60 1.37 -4.02
N SER A 47 2.29 1.63 -3.93
CA SER A 47 1.33 0.60 -3.49
C SER A 47 1.45 -0.68 -4.33
N GLY A 48 1.35 -1.84 -3.67
CA GLY A 48 1.54 -3.15 -4.28
C GLY A 48 2.99 -3.56 -4.55
N ARG A 49 3.97 -2.70 -4.27
CA ARG A 49 5.40 -3.04 -4.34
C ARG A 49 5.92 -3.50 -2.98
N SER A 50 6.94 -4.37 -3.00
CA SER A 50 7.66 -4.68 -1.76
C SER A 50 8.51 -3.48 -1.34
N MET A 51 8.65 -3.23 -0.04
CA MET A 51 9.45 -2.12 0.48
C MET A 51 10.91 -2.14 0.00
N VAL A 52 11.47 -3.32 -0.25
CA VAL A 52 12.85 -3.48 -0.76
C VAL A 52 12.99 -3.02 -2.21
N SER A 53 11.88 -2.96 -2.96
CA SER A 53 11.87 -2.55 -4.38
C SER A 53 11.58 -1.05 -4.61
N VAL A 54 11.36 -0.31 -3.53
CA VAL A 54 11.14 1.14 -3.53
C VAL A 54 12.41 1.83 -3.02
#